data_AF-A0A936NZZ1-F1
#
_entry.id   AF-A0A936NZZ1-F1
#
_cell.length_a   1.000
_cell.length_b   1.000
_cell.length_c   1.000
_cell.angle_alpha   90.00
_cell.angle_beta   90.00
_cell.angle_gamma   90.00
#
_symmetry.space_group_name_H-M   'P 1'
#
loop_
_entity.id
_entity.type
_entity.pdbx_description
1 polymer ?
#
loop_
_entity_poly.entity_id
_entity_poly.type
_entity_poly.pdbx_seq_one_letter_code
_entity_poly.pdbx_strand_id
1 'polypeptide(L)'
;MGGFFGSLDYDEEEGGEDLLATIIETVKDKDGKVLGTIEVTESILGGVEDYVGFDSLVFAPQSEIFVTKNIGVWSSAQGEAIYITDFYQRYSQTSVPEPATLGLLGLGLLGLGFARARRQG
;
A
#
# COMPACT_ATOMS: atom_id res chain seq x y z
N MET A 1 3.16 18.84 -12.39
CA MET A 1 3.58 18.23 -11.11
C MET A 1 3.40 19.30 -10.05
N GLY A 2 2.35 19.18 -9.23
CA GLY A 2 2.14 20.08 -8.10
C GLY A 2 2.85 19.51 -6.88
N GLY A 3 3.73 20.28 -6.25
CA GLY A 3 4.26 19.95 -4.94
C GLY A 3 3.15 20.08 -3.89
N PHE A 4 3.01 19.08 -3.04
CA PHE A 4 2.14 19.16 -1.87
C PHE A 4 2.90 19.95 -0.80
N PHE A 5 2.50 21.19 -0.57
CA PHE A 5 2.95 22.03 0.54
C PHE A 5 1.77 22.16 1.50
N GLY A 6 1.55 21.12 2.31
CA GLY A 6 0.74 21.24 3.51
C GLY A 6 1.66 21.69 4.64
N SER A 7 1.59 22.94 5.06
CA SER A 7 2.00 23.29 6.42
C SER A 7 0.87 22.83 7.33
N LEU A 8 1.10 21.78 8.10
CA LEU A 8 0.29 21.55 9.29
C LEU A 8 0.75 22.59 10.30
N ASP A 9 -0.03 23.65 10.46
CA ASP A 9 0.16 24.60 11.55
C ASP A 9 -0.24 23.89 12.84
N TYR A 10 0.75 23.44 13.60
CA TYR A 10 0.55 22.89 14.94
C TYR A 10 0.50 24.06 15.93
N ASP A 11 -0.58 24.14 16.71
CA ASP A 11 -0.71 25.10 17.81
C ASP A 11 0.31 24.75 18.90
N GLU A 12 1.34 25.58 19.07
CA GLU A 12 2.45 25.45 20.03
C GLU A 12 2.04 25.53 21.53
N GLU A 13 0.75 25.49 21.87
CA GLU A 13 0.29 25.85 23.23
C GLU A 13 0.59 24.82 24.33
N GLU A 14 0.99 23.59 24.00
CA GLU A 14 1.56 22.65 24.99
C GLU A 14 2.94 22.20 24.54
N GLY A 15 3.99 22.78 25.14
CA GLY A 15 5.41 22.61 24.80
C GLY A 15 6.00 21.21 24.98
N GLY A 16 5.47 20.22 24.26
CA GLY A 16 6.15 18.97 23.97
C GLY A 16 7.01 19.13 22.72
N GLU A 17 8.27 18.70 22.81
CA GLU A 17 9.10 18.46 21.63
C GLU A 17 8.42 17.36 20.80
N ASP A 18 7.98 17.68 19.59
CA ASP A 18 7.19 16.77 18.77
C ASP A 18 8.07 16.23 17.64
N LEU A 19 8.39 14.94 17.72
CA LEU A 19 9.00 14.20 16.61
C LEU A 19 7.87 13.58 15.80
N LEU A 20 7.85 13.85 14.51
CA LEU A 20 6.80 13.36 13.65
C LEU A 20 7.37 12.78 12.36
N ALA A 21 6.82 11.63 11.97
CA ALA A 21 7.11 10.96 10.74
C ALA A 21 5.83 10.80 9.92
N THR A 22 5.89 11.13 8.64
CA THR A 22 4.84 10.84 7.66
C THR A 22 5.39 10.00 6.53
N ILE A 23 4.64 8.98 6.13
CA ILE A 23 4.91 8.16 4.96
C ILE A 23 3.71 8.26 4.03
N ILE A 24 3.93 8.81 2.84
CA ILE A 24 2.93 8.83 1.76
C ILE A 24 3.36 7.84 0.70
N GLU A 25 2.64 6.73 0.56
CA GLU A 25 2.79 5.78 -0.52
C GLU A 25 1.76 6.05 -1.61
N THR A 26 2.22 6.15 -2.86
CA THR A 26 1.36 6.25 -4.03
C THR A 26 1.62 5.07 -4.96
N VAL A 27 0.56 4.35 -5.31
CA VAL A 27 0.60 3.24 -6.27
C VAL A 27 0.02 3.70 -7.59
N LYS A 28 0.73 3.44 -8.68
CA LYS A 28 0.33 3.79 -10.05
C LYS A 28 0.37 2.55 -10.96
N ASP A 29 -0.44 2.55 -12.01
CA ASP A 29 -0.34 1.56 -13.09
C ASP A 29 0.77 1.92 -14.08
N LYS A 30 0.96 1.04 -15.08
CA LYS A 30 1.97 1.21 -16.13
C LYS A 30 1.84 2.51 -16.94
N ASP A 31 0.64 3.07 -17.01
CA ASP A 31 0.32 4.28 -17.76
C ASP A 31 0.42 5.54 -16.86
N GLY A 32 0.83 5.36 -15.60
CA GLY A 32 1.02 6.43 -14.62
C GLY A 32 -0.27 6.85 -13.91
N LYS A 33 -1.40 6.16 -14.11
CA LYS A 33 -2.65 6.44 -13.41
C LYS A 33 -2.54 5.99 -11.96
N VAL A 34 -2.94 6.86 -11.04
CA VAL A 34 -2.97 6.53 -9.60
C VAL A 34 -4.05 5.47 -9.33
N LEU A 35 -3.63 4.36 -8.75
CA LEU A 35 -4.49 3.27 -8.27
C LEU A 35 -4.92 3.50 -6.82
N GLY A 36 -4.10 4.21 -6.05
CA GLY A 36 -4.44 4.69 -4.72
C GLY A 36 -3.23 5.23 -3.96
N THR A 37 -3.51 5.75 -2.78
CA THR A 37 -2.55 6.37 -1.87
C THR A 37 -2.79 5.88 -0.45
N ILE A 38 -1.72 5.60 0.26
CA ILE A 38 -1.70 5.32 1.69
C ILE A 38 -0.92 6.46 2.35
N GLU A 39 -1.44 6.99 3.44
CA GLU A 39 -0.77 8.00 4.25
C GLU A 39 -0.75 7.52 5.70
N VAL A 40 0.46 7.39 6.24
CA VAL A 40 0.70 7.07 7.64
C VAL A 40 1.37 8.27 8.27
N THR A 41 0.83 8.75 9.38
CA THR A 41 1.38 9.85 10.15
C THR A 41 1.50 9.39 11.59
N GLU A 42 2.70 9.52 12.15
CA GLU A 42 3.02 9.11 13.50
C GLU A 42 3.72 10.28 14.20
N SER A 43 3.16 10.70 15.34
CA SER A 43 3.80 11.62 16.28
C SER A 43 4.25 10.83 17.49
N ILE A 44 5.50 11.02 17.90
CA ILE A 44 6.09 10.38 19.07
C ILE A 44 5.98 11.36 20.25
N LEU A 45 4.75 11.75 20.58
CA LEU A 45 4.48 12.53 21.79
C LEU A 45 4.25 11.56 22.96
N GLY A 46 5.27 11.34 23.80
CA GLY A 46 5.10 10.63 25.09
C GLY A 46 5.57 9.18 25.18
N GLY A 47 6.21 8.63 24.15
CA GLY A 47 6.81 7.29 24.18
C GLY A 47 6.72 6.60 22.82
N VAL A 48 7.70 5.74 22.52
CA VAL A 48 7.72 4.96 21.28
C VAL A 48 6.59 3.93 21.34
N GLU A 49 5.46 4.23 20.72
CA GLU A 49 4.49 3.20 20.37
C GLU A 49 4.83 2.71 18.97
N ASP A 50 5.23 1.45 18.81
CA ASP A 50 5.38 0.86 17.48
C ASP A 50 4.02 0.95 16.76
N TYR A 51 3.89 1.80 15.74
CA TYR A 51 2.70 1.78 14.90
C TYR A 51 2.64 0.46 14.11
N VAL A 52 1.80 -0.47 14.56
CA VAL A 52 1.52 -1.74 13.88
C VAL A 52 0.20 -1.65 13.10
N GLY A 53 0.04 -0.60 12.30
CA GLY A 53 -1.07 -0.49 11.37
C GLY A 53 -0.83 -1.31 10.10
N PHE A 54 -1.82 -2.10 9.69
CA PHE A 54 -1.83 -2.71 8.36
C PHE A 54 -2.53 -1.76 7.39
N ASP A 55 -1.77 -0.92 6.69
CA ASP A 55 -2.31 -0.23 5.53
C ASP A 55 -2.19 -1.10 4.29
N SER A 56 -3.34 -1.36 3.69
CA SER A 56 -3.45 -2.14 2.46
C SER A 56 -4.25 -1.37 1.42
N LEU A 57 -3.80 -1.46 0.18
CA LEU A 57 -4.51 -0.90 -0.96
C LEU A 57 -5.02 -2.03 -1.85
N VAL A 58 -6.31 -2.00 -2.18
CA VAL A 58 -6.95 -2.96 -3.08
C VAL A 58 -7.27 -2.28 -4.41
N PHE A 59 -6.79 -2.87 -5.51
CA PHE A 59 -7.05 -2.42 -6.87
C PHE A 59 -7.23 -3.61 -7.81
N ALA A 60 -7.88 -3.39 -8.96
CA ALA A 60 -8.07 -4.43 -9.97
C ALA A 60 -6.72 -4.96 -10.49
N PRO A 61 -6.62 -6.20 -10.98
CA PRO A 61 -5.35 -6.76 -11.46
C PRO A 61 -4.64 -5.85 -12.47
N GLN A 62 -3.34 -5.65 -12.25
CA GLN A 62 -2.46 -4.85 -13.11
C GLN A 62 -1.35 -5.74 -13.66
N SER A 63 -0.92 -5.47 -14.90
CA SER A 63 0.24 -6.14 -15.48
C SER A 63 1.55 -5.65 -14.88
N GLU A 64 1.58 -4.40 -14.43
CA GLU A 64 2.73 -3.73 -13.83
C GLU A 64 2.21 -2.60 -12.93
N ILE A 65 2.94 -2.34 -11.84
CA ILE A 65 2.66 -1.25 -10.92
C ILE A 65 3.95 -0.49 -10.59
N PHE A 66 3.81 0.79 -10.32
CA PHE A 66 4.86 1.64 -9.77
C PHE A 66 4.45 2.09 -8.37
N VAL A 67 5.32 1.84 -7.39
CA VAL A 67 5.11 2.29 -6.00
C VAL A 67 6.11 3.40 -5.71
N THR A 68 5.62 4.56 -5.29
CA THR A 68 6.44 5.70 -4.86
C THR A 68 6.17 5.97 -3.40
N LYS A 69 7.22 6.04 -2.57
CA LYS A 69 7.10 6.45 -1.17
C LYS A 69 7.78 7.80 -0.95
N ASN A 70 7.07 8.71 -0.30
CA ASN A 70 7.61 9.96 0.20
C ASN A 70 7.64 9.87 1.71
N ILE A 71 8.83 9.98 2.30
CA ILE A 71 9.03 9.89 3.75
C ILE A 71 9.42 11.28 4.22
N GLY A 72 8.59 11.88 5.06
CA GLY A 72 8.85 13.13 5.76
C GLY A 72 9.15 12.84 7.21
N VAL A 73 10.21 13.42 7.75
CA VAL A 73 10.53 13.37 9.18
C VAL A 73 10.85 14.79 9.64
N TRP A 74 10.31 15.19 10.78
CA TRP A 74 10.50 16.52 11.33
C TRP A 74 10.52 16.50 12.86
N SER A 75 11.27 17.43 13.43
CA SER A 75 11.36 17.69 14.87
C SER A 75 11.30 19.19 15.06
N SER A 76 10.55 19.64 16.07
CA SER A 76 10.55 21.02 16.53
C SER A 76 11.79 21.36 17.38
N ALA A 77 12.55 20.34 17.82
CA ALA A 77 13.61 20.49 18.80
C ALA A 77 14.86 21.15 18.24
N GLN A 78 15.33 22.17 18.95
CA GLN A 78 16.56 22.86 18.57
C GLN A 78 17.79 22.00 18.90
N GLY A 79 18.60 21.70 17.87
CA GLY A 79 19.88 20.99 18.03
C GLY A 79 19.79 19.47 17.95
N GLU A 80 18.61 18.92 17.66
CA GLU A 80 18.47 17.51 17.35
C GLU A 80 18.83 17.20 15.89
N ALA A 81 19.33 15.99 15.67
CA ALA A 81 19.54 15.44 14.35
C ALA A 81 18.59 14.26 14.14
N ILE A 82 17.86 14.29 13.04
CA ILE A 82 16.91 13.24 12.67
C ILE A 82 17.57 12.35 11.62
N TYR A 83 17.49 11.05 11.85
CA TYR A 83 18.04 10.06 10.94
C TYR A 83 16.98 9.02 10.60
N ILE A 84 16.86 8.70 9.31
CA ILE A 84 16.21 7.48 8.86
C ILE A 84 17.29 6.41 8.83
N THR A 85 17.24 5.46 9.75
CA THR A 85 18.28 4.43 9.88
C THR A 85 18.02 3.21 9.01
N ASP A 86 16.75 2.84 8.84
CA ASP A 86 16.34 1.71 8.02
C ASP A 86 15.02 2.02 7.32
N PHE A 87 14.82 1.41 6.16
CA PHE A 87 13.59 1.48 5.39
C PHE A 87 13.42 0.18 4.60
N TYR A 88 12.32 -0.52 4.85
CA TYR A 88 11.98 -1.74 4.11
C TYR A 88 10.65 -1.58 3.37
N GLN A 89 10.62 -2.05 2.12
CA GLN A 89 9.39 -2.21 1.36
C GLN A 89 9.17 -3.69 1.09
N ARG A 90 8.10 -4.24 1.66
CA ARG A 90 7.69 -5.62 1.42
C ARG A 90 6.61 -5.62 0.34
N TYR A 91 6.87 -6.33 -0.75
CA TYR A 91 5.88 -6.60 -1.78
C TYR A 91 5.25 -7.97 -1.51
N SER A 92 3.92 -8.03 -1.45
CA SER A 92 3.17 -9.27 -1.43
C SER A 92 2.17 -9.26 -2.57
N GLN A 93 2.30 -10.22 -3.48
CA GLN A 93 1.32 -10.46 -4.53
C GLN A 93 0.46 -11.66 -4.13
N THR A 94 -0.84 -11.46 -4.00
CA THR A 94 -1.75 -12.61 -3.93
C THR A 94 -1.85 -13.21 -5.33
N SER A 95 -1.56 -14.51 -5.46
CA SER A 95 -1.77 -15.23 -6.71
C SER A 95 -3.26 -15.17 -7.06
N VAL A 96 -3.59 -14.43 -8.11
CA VAL A 96 -4.93 -14.49 -8.72
C VAL A 96 -4.88 -15.64 -9.72
N PRO A 97 -5.74 -16.67 -9.59
CA PRO A 97 -5.80 -17.76 -10.55
C PRO A 97 -5.95 -17.19 -11.96
N GLU A 98 -5.10 -17.65 -12.87
CA GLU A 98 -5.13 -17.17 -14.24
C GLU A 98 -6.51 -17.46 -14.86
N PRO A 99 -7.05 -16.57 -15.71
CA PRO A 99 -8.34 -16.80 -16.38
C PRO A 99 -8.39 -18.14 -17.13
N ALA A 100 -7.23 -18.63 -17.59
CA ALA A 100 -7.09 -19.92 -18.25
C ALA A 100 -7.47 -21.11 -17.36
N THR A 101 -7.24 -21.04 -16.04
CA THR A 101 -7.57 -22.13 -15.12
C THR A 101 -9.09 -22.28 -14.98
N LEU A 102 -9.84 -21.18 -14.96
CA LEU A 102 -11.30 -21.20 -14.99
C LEU A 102 -11.84 -21.69 -16.34
N GLY A 103 -11.21 -21.28 -17.44
CA GLY A 103 -11.54 -21.77 -18.78
C GLY A 103 -11.34 -23.28 -18.90
N LEU A 104 -10.18 -23.79 -18.47
CA LEU A 104 -9.87 -25.22 -18.46
C LEU A 104 -10.79 -26.01 -17.52
N LEU A 105 -11.12 -25.46 -16.35
CA LEU A 105 -12.09 -26.08 -15.45
C LEU A 105 -13.47 -26.18 -16.10
N GLY A 106 -13.94 -25.10 -16.73
CA GLY A 106 -15.21 -25.08 -17.46
C GLY A 106 -15.24 -26.08 -18.62
N LEU A 107 -14.17 -26.14 -19.41
CA LEU A 107 -14.03 -27.11 -20.51
C LEU A 107 -13.97 -28.55 -19.98
N GLY A 108 -13.27 -28.79 -18.88
CA GLY A 108 -13.20 -30.09 -18.22
C GLY A 108 -14.58 -30.56 -17.74
N LEU A 109 -15.36 -29.67 -17.12
CA LEU A 109 -16.72 -29.95 -16.67
C LEU A 109 -17.69 -30.21 -17.83
N LEU A 110 -17.60 -29.42 -18.90
CA LEU A 110 -18.38 -29.65 -20.13
C LEU A 110 -18.05 -31.02 -20.73
N GLY A 111 -16.76 -31.37 -20.83
CA GLY A 111 -16.32 -32.68 -21.31
C GLY A 111 -16.86 -33.84 -20.47
N LEU A 112 -16.85 -33.70 -19.14
CA LEU A 112 -17.42 -34.68 -18.22
C LEU A 112 -18.94 -34.83 -18.39
N GLY A 113 -19.65 -33.72 -18.61
CA GLY A 113 -21.09 -33.71 -18.89
C GLY A 113 -21.44 -34.51 -20.14
N PHE A 114 -20.73 -34.28 -21.25
CA PHE A 114 -20.93 -35.04 -22.49
C PHE A 114 -20.57 -36.51 -22.35
N ALA A 115 -19.51 -36.85 -21.61
CA ALA A 115 -19.13 -38.23 -21.36
C ALA A 115 -20.20 -38.99 -20.57
N ARG A 116 -20.87 -38.33 -19.62
CA ARG A 116 -21.98 -38.91 -18.85
C ARG A 116 -23.24 -39.10 -19.70
N ALA A 117 -23.59 -38.12 -20.53
CA ALA A 117 -24.77 -38.20 -21.41
C ALA A 117 -24.70 -39.40 -22.36
N ARG A 118 -23.51 -39.71 -22.90
CA ARG A 118 -23.29 -40.88 -23.77
C ARG A 118 -23.39 -42.23 -23.08
N ARG A 119 -23.34 -42.30 -21.75
CA ARG A 119 -23.47 -43.57 -21.00
C ARG A 119 -24.91 -43.87 -20.60
N GLN A 120 -25.81 -42.90 -20.70
CA GLN A 120 -27.20 -43.02 -20.24
C GLN A 120 -28.23 -43.10 -21.38
N GLY A 121 -27.81 -42.90 -22.64
CA GLY A 121 -28.60 -43.16 -23.84
C GLY A 121 -27.97 -44.30 -24.63
#